data_AF-A0A1M5XHR9-F1
#
_entry.id   AF-A0A1M5XHR9-F1
#
_cell.length_a   1.000
_cell.length_b   1.000
_cell.length_c   1.000
_cell.angle_alpha   90.00
_cell.angle_beta   90.00
_cell.angle_gamma   90.00
#
_symmetry.space_group_name_H-M   'P 1'
#
loop_
_entity.id
_entity.type
_entity.pdbx_description
1 polymer ?
#
loop_
_entity_poly.entity_id
_entity_poly.type
_entity_poly.pdbx_seq_one_letter_code
_entity_poly.pdbx_strand_id
1 'polypeptide(L)'
;MNRKLNILMFYNTVFHINNFILILLVYLFGLNSIAALWLFTPFISILFTTSMIENSKKILSGTVRKLSIIDFLSRCFILFFNFFALSNLVHIPYIYLFGVGIIFMMINIYVEVRMKKLLSHIQQKDVEGGSLTKEEFNDLIDDYVNDKSSSETSKSVQSIVYMGYSNVLIIVLVIGGIISFDLFGVKNRWIVLLIVFLFLAIYLYLTAIKIRSYYNDKKRIKAINIRDNITLVVGLSIIYILHGVVYIGESTFNFFGIFLACAFFLPTFKTNQAIRSNFYKTNKNKHK
;
A
#
# COMPACT_ATOMS: atom_id res chain seq x y z
N MET A 1 -0.63 -20.30 4.90
CA MET A 1 0.34 -19.23 5.25
C MET A 1 1.59 -19.22 4.37
N ASN A 2 2.05 -20.38 3.85
CA ASN A 2 3.15 -20.44 2.87
C ASN A 2 2.97 -19.48 1.68
N ARG A 3 1.76 -19.38 1.09
CA ARG A 3 1.44 -18.38 0.05
C ARG A 3 1.63 -16.94 0.52
N LYS A 4 1.23 -16.59 1.75
CA LYS A 4 1.41 -15.24 2.33
C LYS A 4 2.89 -14.92 2.59
N LEU A 5 3.68 -15.91 3.03
CA LEU A 5 5.13 -15.79 3.22
C LEU A 5 5.88 -15.67 1.90
N ASN A 6 5.49 -16.43 0.87
CA ASN A 6 6.05 -16.31 -0.47
C ASN A 6 5.70 -14.94 -1.09
N ILE A 7 4.49 -14.43 -0.82
CA ILE A 7 4.10 -13.07 -1.20
C ILE A 7 4.95 -12.03 -0.46
N LEU A 8 5.24 -12.23 0.84
CA LEU A 8 6.11 -11.34 1.61
C LEU A 8 7.53 -11.30 1.02
N MET A 9 8.12 -12.47 0.75
CA MET A 9 9.43 -12.60 0.10
C MET A 9 9.42 -11.95 -1.28
N PHE A 10 8.36 -12.14 -2.07
CA PHE A 10 8.22 -11.48 -3.36
C PHE A 10 8.23 -9.96 -3.22
N TYR A 11 7.45 -9.39 -2.30
CA TYR A 11 7.44 -7.95 -2.05
C TYR A 11 8.78 -7.43 -1.53
N ASN A 12 9.51 -8.23 -0.76
CA ASN A 12 10.84 -7.87 -0.27
C ASN A 12 11.87 -7.84 -1.40
N THR A 13 11.87 -8.86 -2.25
CA THR A 13 12.72 -8.89 -3.44
C THR A 13 12.40 -7.72 -4.37
N VAL A 14 11.10 -7.46 -4.62
CA VAL A 14 10.65 -6.31 -5.41
C VAL A 14 11.08 -4.99 -4.77
N PHE A 15 11.03 -4.87 -3.44
CA PHE A 15 11.51 -3.69 -2.72
C PHE A 15 13.00 -3.42 -2.98
N HIS A 16 13.86 -4.42 -2.80
CA HIS A 16 15.31 -4.26 -2.99
C HIS A 16 15.67 -4.02 -4.46
N ILE A 17 15.05 -4.74 -5.40
CA ILE A 17 15.22 -4.50 -6.84
C ILE A 17 14.83 -3.06 -7.19
N ASN A 18 13.66 -2.59 -6.74
CA ASN A 18 13.23 -1.21 -6.97
C ASN A 18 14.21 -0.19 -6.37
N ASN A 19 14.79 -0.50 -5.22
CA ASN A 19 15.75 0.38 -4.58
C ASN A 19 17.07 0.46 -5.37
N PHE A 20 17.55 -0.65 -5.94
CA PHE A 20 18.70 -0.64 -6.85
C PHE A 20 18.41 0.09 -8.16
N ILE A 21 17.22 -0.13 -8.75
CA ILE A 21 16.78 0.59 -9.95
C ILE A 21 16.73 2.09 -9.66
N LEU A 22 16.24 2.51 -8.50
CA LEU A 22 16.22 3.91 -8.10
C LEU A 22 17.62 4.52 -8.06
N ILE A 23 18.58 3.86 -7.39
CA ILE A 23 19.97 4.35 -7.32
C ILE A 23 20.56 4.49 -8.73
N LEU A 24 20.30 3.51 -9.62
CA LEU A 24 20.76 3.53 -11.00
C LEU A 24 20.12 4.66 -11.81
N LEU A 25 18.80 4.86 -11.70
CA LEU A 25 18.07 5.91 -12.40
C LEU A 25 18.55 7.30 -11.97
N VAL A 26 18.77 7.52 -10.67
CA VAL A 26 19.28 8.80 -10.18
C VAL A 26 20.73 9.02 -10.59
N TYR A 27 21.55 7.97 -10.66
CA TYR A 27 22.92 8.07 -11.20
C TYR A 27 22.93 8.47 -12.68
N LEU A 28 22.07 7.88 -13.50
CA LEU A 28 22.06 8.08 -14.95
C LEU A 28 21.35 9.37 -15.38
N PHE A 29 20.26 9.75 -14.69
CA PHE A 29 19.34 10.80 -15.13
C PHE A 29 19.14 11.92 -14.10
N GLY A 30 19.78 11.83 -12.93
CA GLY A 30 19.50 12.71 -11.80
C GLY A 30 18.13 12.45 -11.17
N LEU A 31 17.73 13.32 -10.24
CA LEU A 31 16.44 13.26 -9.54
C LEU A 31 15.28 13.85 -10.37
N ASN A 32 15.29 13.65 -11.68
CA ASN A 32 14.32 14.23 -12.60
C ASN A 32 13.22 13.24 -13.02
N SER A 33 11.98 13.72 -13.08
CA SER A 33 10.80 13.08 -13.68
C SER A 33 10.58 11.61 -13.26
N ILE A 34 10.90 10.65 -14.13
CA ILE A 34 10.63 9.21 -13.94
C ILE A 34 11.40 8.65 -12.74
N ALA A 35 12.60 9.16 -12.45
CA ALA A 35 13.37 8.74 -11.27
C ALA A 35 12.67 9.15 -9.97
N ALA A 36 12.03 10.32 -9.94
CA ALA A 36 11.24 10.80 -8.81
C ALA A 36 9.94 9.99 -8.62
N LEU A 37 9.31 9.56 -9.72
CA LEU A 37 8.17 8.63 -9.72
C LEU A 37 8.57 7.21 -9.26
N TRP A 38 9.71 6.70 -9.73
CA TRP A 38 10.20 5.37 -9.35
C TRP A 38 10.52 5.28 -7.86
N LEU A 39 10.85 6.42 -7.26
CA LEU A 39 11.08 6.61 -5.84
C LEU A 39 9.87 6.23 -4.97
N PHE A 40 8.63 6.25 -5.51
CA PHE A 40 7.44 5.82 -4.78
C PHE A 40 7.31 4.29 -4.64
N THR A 41 7.92 3.53 -5.55
CA THR A 41 7.74 2.07 -5.64
C THR A 41 8.23 1.30 -4.40
N PRO A 42 9.37 1.65 -3.76
CA PRO A 42 9.80 0.98 -2.54
C PRO A 42 8.89 1.32 -1.34
N PHE A 43 8.34 2.54 -1.28
CA PHE A 43 7.43 2.95 -0.20
C PHE A 43 6.09 2.24 -0.25
N ILE A 44 5.50 2.14 -1.45
CA ILE A 44 4.29 1.35 -1.66
C ILE A 44 4.55 -0.10 -1.22
N SER A 45 5.71 -0.65 -1.54
CA SER A 45 6.11 -2.01 -1.14
C SER A 45 6.24 -2.17 0.39
N ILE A 46 6.73 -1.14 1.11
CA ILE A 46 6.76 -1.12 2.58
C ILE A 46 5.34 -1.08 3.19
N LEU A 47 4.44 -0.28 2.63
CA LEU A 47 3.05 -0.19 3.12
C LEU A 47 2.31 -1.53 2.97
N PHE A 48 2.50 -2.23 1.85
CA PHE A 48 1.91 -3.56 1.62
C PHE A 48 2.44 -4.61 2.60
N THR A 49 3.74 -4.60 2.88
CA THR A 49 4.37 -5.56 3.79
C THR A 49 3.96 -5.33 5.24
N THR A 50 3.89 -4.07 5.69
CA THR A 50 3.38 -3.69 7.02
C THR A 50 1.94 -4.11 7.23
N SER A 51 1.08 -3.91 6.23
CA SER A 51 -0.31 -4.36 6.25
C SER A 51 -0.40 -5.88 6.38
N MET A 52 0.37 -6.65 5.60
CA MET A 52 0.37 -8.12 5.69
C MET A 52 0.74 -8.64 7.09
N ILE A 53 1.71 -8.00 7.73
CA ILE A 53 2.17 -8.30 9.10
C ILE A 53 1.05 -8.04 10.11
N GLU A 54 0.32 -6.93 9.96
CA GLU A 54 -0.69 -6.52 10.93
C GLU A 54 -1.89 -7.48 11.01
N ASN A 55 -2.28 -8.07 9.87
CA ASN A 55 -3.33 -9.11 9.84
C ASN A 55 -2.94 -10.41 10.53
N SER A 56 -1.65 -10.62 10.78
CA SER A 56 -1.14 -11.82 11.44
C SER A 56 -1.03 -11.66 12.97
N LYS A 57 -1.31 -10.45 13.50
CA LYS A 57 -1.22 -10.11 14.94
C LYS A 57 -2.02 -11.01 15.88
N LYS A 58 -3.06 -11.71 15.39
CA LYS A 58 -3.85 -12.64 16.21
C LYS A 58 -3.23 -14.04 16.33
N ILE A 59 -2.22 -14.38 15.52
CA ILE A 59 -1.70 -15.76 15.37
C ILE A 59 -0.17 -15.84 15.57
N LEU A 60 0.56 -14.73 15.53
CA LEU A 60 2.02 -14.73 15.62
C LEU A 60 2.56 -14.80 17.06
N SER A 61 3.52 -15.69 17.30
CA SER A 61 4.33 -15.66 18.52
C SER A 61 5.11 -14.34 18.63
N GLY A 62 5.36 -13.89 19.87
CA GLY A 62 6.06 -12.62 20.15
C GLY A 62 7.40 -12.48 19.43
N THR A 63 8.09 -13.60 19.17
CA THR A 63 9.36 -13.65 18.43
C THR A 63 9.20 -13.29 16.95
N VAL A 64 8.17 -13.82 16.27
CA VAL A 64 7.93 -13.50 14.85
C VAL A 64 7.51 -12.04 14.70
N ARG A 65 6.78 -11.49 15.69
CA ARG A 65 6.44 -10.06 15.72
C ARG A 65 7.67 -9.17 15.81
N LYS A 66 8.63 -9.50 16.68
CA LYS A 66 9.90 -8.74 16.79
C LYS A 66 10.69 -8.78 15.49
N LEU A 67 10.84 -9.97 14.88
CA LEU A 67 11.52 -10.15 13.60
C LEU A 67 10.88 -9.32 12.48
N SER A 68 9.56 -9.31 12.45
CA SER A 68 8.81 -8.53 11.47
C SER A 68 8.94 -7.02 11.64
N ILE A 69 9.06 -6.53 12.88
CA ILE A 69 9.36 -5.11 13.15
C ILE A 69 10.78 -4.77 12.70
N ILE A 70 11.76 -5.65 12.95
CA ILE A 70 13.14 -5.48 12.50
C ILE A 70 13.20 -5.40 10.97
N ASP A 71 12.52 -6.31 10.28
CA ASP A 71 12.39 -6.30 8.82
C ASP A 71 11.79 -4.97 8.31
N PHE A 72 10.70 -4.50 8.91
CA PHE A 72 10.13 -3.18 8.57
C PHE A 72 11.12 -2.02 8.80
N LEU A 73 11.71 -1.94 9.99
CA LEU A 73 12.63 -0.86 10.38
C LEU A 73 13.85 -0.82 9.47
N SER A 74 14.38 -1.99 9.11
CA SER A 74 15.52 -2.10 8.20
C SER A 74 15.21 -1.53 6.80
N ARG A 75 14.02 -1.80 6.25
CA ARG A 75 13.57 -1.23 4.96
C ARG A 75 13.40 0.28 5.04
N CYS A 76 12.82 0.78 6.14
CA CYS A 76 12.73 2.22 6.38
C CYS A 76 14.11 2.86 6.47
N PHE A 77 15.07 2.22 7.16
CA PHE A 77 16.42 2.75 7.32
C PHE A 77 17.16 2.86 5.99
N ILE A 78 17.10 1.82 5.14
CA ILE A 78 17.74 1.87 3.81
C ILE A 78 17.16 2.99 2.96
N LEU A 79 15.83 3.17 2.96
CA LEU A 79 15.21 4.26 2.21
C LEU A 79 15.66 5.61 2.70
N PHE A 80 15.72 5.79 4.02
CA PHE A 80 16.19 7.03 4.62
C PHE A 80 17.65 7.29 4.28
N PHE A 81 18.50 6.27 4.35
CA PHE A 81 19.91 6.36 4.00
C PHE A 81 20.14 6.70 2.52
N ASN A 82 19.44 5.99 1.62
CA ASN A 82 19.48 6.28 0.19
C ASN A 82 18.98 7.69 -0.11
N PHE A 83 17.97 8.18 0.59
CA PHE A 83 17.52 9.57 0.44
C PHE A 83 18.59 10.59 0.84
N PHE A 84 19.23 10.44 2.00
CA PHE A 84 20.27 11.36 2.46
C PHE A 84 21.43 11.45 1.46
N ALA A 85 21.79 10.32 0.86
CA ALA A 85 22.83 10.27 -0.15
C ALA A 85 22.39 10.84 -1.51
N LEU A 86 21.18 10.50 -1.98
CA LEU A 86 20.67 10.92 -3.29
C LEU A 86 20.21 12.39 -3.32
N SER A 87 19.88 12.97 -2.16
CA SER A 87 19.52 14.40 -2.03
C SER A 87 20.72 15.35 -1.98
N ASN A 88 21.94 14.84 -2.13
CA ASN A 88 23.20 15.59 -1.99
C ASN A 88 23.39 16.28 -0.62
N LEU A 89 22.62 15.91 0.42
CA LEU A 89 22.85 16.38 1.78
C LEU A 89 24.17 15.83 2.35
N VAL A 90 24.55 14.62 1.94
CA VAL A 90 25.83 13.98 2.26
C VAL A 90 26.39 13.36 1.00
N HIS A 91 27.63 13.71 0.62
CA HIS A 91 28.28 13.09 -0.52
C HIS A 91 28.74 11.66 -0.17
N ILE A 92 27.97 10.68 -0.63
CA ILE A 92 28.29 9.25 -0.51
C ILE A 92 28.40 8.68 -1.93
N PRO A 93 29.55 8.12 -2.31
CA PRO A 93 29.69 7.49 -3.62
C PRO A 93 28.69 6.35 -3.82
N TYR A 94 28.10 6.26 -5.01
CA TYR A 94 27.04 5.30 -5.33
C TYR A 94 27.41 3.84 -5.03
N ILE A 95 28.70 3.46 -5.16
CA ILE A 95 29.20 2.12 -4.85
C ILE A 95 28.88 1.70 -3.40
N TYR A 96 28.95 2.65 -2.46
CA TYR A 96 28.64 2.40 -1.05
C TYR A 96 27.14 2.27 -0.82
N LEU A 97 26.30 2.96 -1.60
CA LEU A 97 24.84 2.80 -1.56
C LEU A 97 24.42 1.40 -2.03
N PHE A 98 25.03 0.91 -3.11
CA PHE A 98 24.85 -0.48 -3.54
C PHE A 98 25.29 -1.47 -2.46
N GLY A 99 26.48 -1.25 -1.86
CA GLY A 99 27.00 -2.10 -0.78
C GLY A 99 26.07 -2.18 0.43
N VAL A 100 25.61 -1.02 0.94
CA VAL A 100 24.64 -0.96 2.05
C VAL A 100 23.32 -1.64 1.66
N GLY A 101 22.83 -1.41 0.43
CA GLY A 101 21.63 -2.06 -0.08
C GLY A 101 21.73 -3.58 -0.08
N ILE A 102 22.88 -4.15 -0.47
CA ILE A 102 23.14 -5.60 -0.44
C ILE A 102 23.18 -6.14 0.99
N ILE A 103 23.88 -5.45 1.90
CA ILE A 103 23.97 -5.87 3.31
C ILE A 103 22.58 -5.99 3.92
N PHE A 104 21.76 -4.95 3.75
CA PHE A 104 20.41 -4.99 4.28
C PHE A 104 19.53 -6.01 3.58
N MET A 105 19.63 -6.18 2.26
CA MET A 105 18.93 -7.25 1.55
C MET A 105 19.23 -8.62 2.18
N MET A 106 20.50 -8.90 2.51
CA MET A 106 20.89 -10.14 3.17
C MET A 106 20.29 -10.26 4.58
N ILE A 107 20.27 -9.17 5.37
CA ILE A 107 19.63 -9.14 6.70
C ILE A 107 18.13 -9.45 6.57
N ASN A 108 17.43 -8.79 5.64
CA ASN A 108 16.00 -8.97 5.42
C ASN A 108 15.67 -10.40 4.97
N ILE A 109 16.43 -10.96 4.02
CA ILE A 109 16.29 -12.35 3.59
C ILE A 109 16.49 -13.30 4.78
N TYR A 110 17.52 -13.09 5.59
CA TYR A 110 17.77 -13.91 6.78
C TYR A 110 16.60 -13.84 7.79
N VAL A 111 16.10 -12.65 8.06
CA VAL A 111 14.95 -12.43 8.95
C VAL A 111 13.71 -13.14 8.41
N GLU A 112 13.43 -13.06 7.11
CA GLU A 112 12.30 -13.74 6.46
C GLU A 112 12.41 -15.26 6.50
N VAL A 113 13.60 -15.83 6.22
CA VAL A 113 13.84 -17.27 6.32
C VAL A 113 13.62 -17.75 7.76
N ARG A 114 14.08 -16.98 8.76
CA ARG A 114 13.87 -17.30 10.18
C ARG A 114 12.39 -17.24 10.57
N MET A 115 11.66 -16.23 10.10
CA MET A 115 10.20 -16.13 10.30
C MET A 115 9.48 -17.33 9.67
N LYS A 116 9.84 -17.73 8.45
CA LYS A 116 9.25 -18.89 7.76
C LYS A 116 9.48 -20.19 8.55
N LYS A 117 10.69 -20.44 9.04
CA LYS A 117 10.98 -21.62 9.88
C LYS A 117 10.12 -21.65 11.14
N LEU A 118 10.05 -20.53 11.87
CA LEU A 118 9.24 -20.42 13.09
C LEU A 118 7.75 -20.62 12.83
N LEU A 119 7.23 -20.05 11.73
CA LEU A 119 5.82 -20.17 11.37
C LEU A 119 5.45 -21.58 10.89
N SER A 120 6.35 -22.28 10.20
CA SER A 120 6.12 -23.66 9.76
C SER A 120 5.88 -24.63 10.93
N HIS A 121 6.54 -24.39 12.08
CA HIS A 121 6.36 -25.20 13.29
C HIS A 121 5.04 -24.90 14.02
N ILE A 122 4.55 -23.66 13.94
CA ILE A 122 3.27 -23.27 14.56
C ILE A 122 2.08 -23.81 13.75
N GLN A 123 2.23 -23.93 12.42
CA GLN A 123 1.14 -24.31 11.52
C GLN A 123 0.67 -25.76 11.60
N GLN A 124 1.40 -26.68 12.25
CA GLN A 124 0.89 -28.05 12.43
C GLN A 124 -0.38 -28.10 13.30
N LYS A 125 -0.76 -27.02 14.00
CA LYS A 125 -1.95 -27.00 14.88
C LYS A 125 -3.18 -26.21 14.38
N ASP A 126 -3.09 -25.32 13.39
CA ASP A 126 -4.18 -24.34 13.10
C ASP A 126 -4.47 -24.07 11.61
N VAL A 127 -4.49 -25.07 10.73
CA VAL A 127 -4.82 -24.86 9.30
C VAL A 127 -6.23 -25.31 8.96
N GLU A 128 -7.22 -24.47 9.28
CA GLU A 128 -8.46 -24.40 8.51
C GLU A 128 -8.76 -22.95 8.09
N GLY A 129 -7.92 -22.37 7.24
CA GLY A 129 -8.06 -20.98 6.77
C GLY A 129 -7.62 -20.77 5.33
N GLY A 130 -8.07 -21.63 4.41
CA GLY A 130 -7.85 -21.48 2.96
C GLY A 130 -8.45 -20.19 2.39
N SER A 131 -7.75 -19.57 1.44
CA SER A 131 -8.28 -18.50 0.58
C SER A 131 -9.26 -19.09 -0.42
N LEU A 132 -10.34 -18.37 -0.76
CA LEU A 132 -11.26 -18.78 -1.82
C LEU A 132 -10.50 -18.97 -3.15
N THR A 133 -10.91 -19.95 -3.95
CA THR A 133 -10.44 -20.12 -5.33
C THR A 133 -10.99 -18.99 -6.22
N LYS A 134 -10.43 -18.85 -7.42
CA LYS A 134 -10.92 -17.84 -8.38
C LYS A 134 -12.35 -18.17 -8.85
N GLU A 135 -12.66 -19.45 -8.98
CA GLU A 135 -13.98 -19.97 -9.34
C GLU A 135 -15.00 -19.64 -8.24
N GLU A 136 -14.71 -20.00 -6.98
CA GLU A 136 -15.57 -19.66 -5.83
C GLU A 136 -15.81 -18.15 -5.69
N PHE A 137 -14.79 -17.32 -6.01
CA PHE A 137 -14.96 -15.87 -6.00
C PHE A 137 -15.89 -15.37 -7.11
N ASN A 138 -15.78 -15.94 -8.32
CA ASN A 138 -16.62 -15.59 -9.45
C ASN A 138 -18.06 -16.05 -9.21
N ASP A 139 -18.27 -17.25 -8.68
CA ASP A 139 -19.59 -17.77 -8.35
C ASP A 139 -20.32 -16.86 -7.34
N LEU A 140 -19.61 -16.35 -6.33
CA LEU A 140 -20.17 -15.39 -5.37
C LEU A 140 -20.56 -14.05 -6.00
N ILE A 141 -19.84 -13.62 -7.05
CA ILE A 141 -20.20 -12.40 -7.80
C ILE A 141 -21.42 -12.67 -8.66
N ASP A 142 -21.46 -13.80 -9.36
CA ASP A 142 -22.58 -14.18 -10.21
C ASP A 142 -23.86 -14.38 -9.39
N ASP A 143 -23.77 -14.99 -8.21
CA ASP A 143 -24.89 -15.10 -7.26
C ASP A 143 -25.36 -13.74 -6.74
N TYR A 144 -24.44 -12.78 -6.58
CA TYR A 144 -24.80 -11.41 -6.20
C TYR A 144 -25.50 -10.67 -7.35
N VAL A 145 -25.00 -10.80 -8.58
CA VAL A 145 -25.59 -10.16 -9.76
C VAL A 145 -26.96 -10.73 -10.09
N ASN A 146 -27.15 -12.04 -9.88
CA ASN A 146 -28.42 -12.73 -10.14
C ASN A 146 -29.40 -12.72 -8.95
N ASP A 147 -29.14 -11.91 -7.91
CA ASP A 147 -29.96 -11.81 -6.68
C ASP A 147 -30.20 -13.16 -5.96
N LYS A 148 -29.30 -14.14 -6.16
CA LYS A 148 -29.32 -15.45 -5.48
C LYS A 148 -28.59 -15.44 -4.15
N SER A 149 -27.86 -14.37 -3.85
CA SER A 149 -27.05 -14.24 -2.64
C SER A 149 -27.87 -13.89 -1.39
N SER A 150 -27.49 -14.45 -0.24
CA SER A 150 -28.05 -14.02 1.05
C SER A 150 -27.69 -12.56 1.36
N SER A 151 -28.52 -11.87 2.17
CA SER A 151 -28.32 -10.45 2.53
C SER A 151 -26.95 -10.15 3.16
N GLU A 152 -26.35 -11.13 3.84
CA GLU A 152 -25.00 -11.01 4.41
C GLU A 152 -23.91 -11.20 3.35
N THR A 153 -24.08 -12.15 2.43
CA THR A 153 -23.15 -12.35 1.30
C THR A 153 -23.19 -11.16 0.35
N SER A 154 -24.37 -10.64 0.04
CA SER A 154 -24.53 -9.48 -0.83
C SER A 154 -23.80 -8.24 -0.29
N LYS A 155 -23.97 -7.94 1.01
CA LYS A 155 -23.21 -6.89 1.69
C LYS A 155 -21.70 -7.12 1.65
N SER A 156 -21.25 -8.37 1.85
CA SER A 156 -19.83 -8.71 1.81
C SER A 156 -19.23 -8.54 0.40
N VAL A 157 -19.93 -8.99 -0.65
CA VAL A 157 -19.55 -8.85 -2.07
C VAL A 157 -19.53 -7.37 -2.46
N GLN A 158 -20.57 -6.62 -2.09
CA GLN A 158 -20.64 -5.19 -2.32
C GLN A 158 -19.42 -4.47 -1.69
N SER A 159 -19.10 -4.78 -0.43
CA SER A 159 -17.96 -4.17 0.26
C SER A 159 -16.61 -4.46 -0.41
N ILE A 160 -16.38 -5.68 -0.93
CA ILE A 160 -15.12 -6.05 -1.59
C ILE A 160 -14.99 -5.41 -2.98
N VAL A 161 -16.09 -5.29 -3.72
CA VAL A 161 -16.12 -4.65 -5.05
C VAL A 161 -15.80 -3.16 -4.94
N TYR A 162 -16.51 -2.43 -4.07
CA TYR A 162 -16.24 -1.00 -3.86
C TYR A 162 -14.88 -0.74 -3.21
N MET A 163 -14.36 -1.67 -2.41
CA MET A 163 -12.98 -1.64 -1.96
C MET A 163 -12.01 -1.66 -3.16
N GLY A 164 -12.21 -2.57 -4.11
CA GLY A 164 -11.44 -2.65 -5.35
C GLY A 164 -11.43 -1.33 -6.11
N TYR A 165 -12.60 -0.76 -6.41
CA TYR A 165 -12.71 0.53 -7.09
C TYR A 165 -12.05 1.66 -6.32
N SER A 166 -12.25 1.74 -5.00
CA SER A 166 -11.61 2.77 -4.17
C SER A 166 -10.08 2.68 -4.20
N ASN A 167 -9.50 1.47 -4.24
CA ASN A 167 -8.06 1.29 -4.33
C ASN A 167 -7.50 1.72 -5.69
N VAL A 168 -8.16 1.35 -6.78
CA VAL A 168 -7.76 1.78 -8.14
C VAL A 168 -7.77 3.30 -8.21
N LEU A 169 -8.80 3.93 -7.65
CA LEU A 169 -8.94 5.37 -7.67
C LEU A 169 -7.87 6.10 -6.85
N ILE A 170 -7.44 5.53 -5.72
CA ILE A 170 -6.27 6.04 -4.97
C ILE A 170 -5.02 6.03 -5.84
N ILE A 171 -4.77 4.93 -6.55
CA ILE A 171 -3.61 4.81 -7.44
C ILE A 171 -3.69 5.84 -8.58
N VAL A 172 -4.86 6.01 -9.19
CA VAL A 172 -5.09 7.01 -10.24
C VAL A 172 -4.87 8.42 -9.72
N LEU A 173 -5.38 8.75 -8.52
CA LEU A 173 -5.18 10.07 -7.91
C LEU A 173 -3.70 10.33 -7.66
N VAL A 174 -2.98 9.39 -7.05
CA VAL A 174 -1.54 9.57 -6.76
C VAL A 174 -0.70 9.59 -8.03
N ILE A 175 -0.67 8.50 -8.80
CA ILE A 175 0.22 8.34 -9.96
C ILE A 175 -0.25 9.22 -11.12
N GLY A 176 -1.54 9.13 -11.45
CA GLY A 176 -2.12 9.93 -12.52
C GLY A 176 -2.05 11.43 -12.20
N GLY A 177 -2.20 11.83 -10.94
CA GLY A 177 -2.00 13.20 -10.50
C GLY A 177 -0.60 13.72 -10.80
N ILE A 178 0.43 12.99 -10.35
CA ILE A 178 1.84 13.36 -10.56
C ILE A 178 2.17 13.48 -12.05
N ILE A 179 1.81 12.46 -12.85
CA ILE A 179 2.04 12.46 -14.30
C ILE A 179 1.30 13.63 -14.97
N SER A 180 0.07 13.90 -14.56
CA SER A 180 -0.72 14.99 -15.13
C SER A 180 -0.08 16.35 -14.84
N PHE A 181 0.45 16.54 -13.64
CA PHE A 181 1.19 17.75 -13.30
C PHE A 181 2.44 17.95 -14.17
N ASP A 182 3.17 16.88 -14.46
CA ASP A 182 4.33 16.93 -15.37
C ASP A 182 3.93 17.23 -16.83
N LEU A 183 2.86 16.60 -17.33
CA LEU A 183 2.39 16.79 -18.71
C LEU A 183 1.76 18.16 -18.97
N PHE A 184 0.96 18.65 -18.03
CA PHE A 184 0.21 19.91 -18.19
C PHE A 184 1.03 21.15 -17.79
N GLY A 185 2.09 20.95 -16.98
CA GLY A 185 3.01 22.00 -16.57
C GLY A 185 2.38 23.12 -15.73
N VAL A 186 3.15 24.18 -15.47
CA VAL A 186 2.75 25.30 -14.59
C VAL A 186 1.45 25.98 -15.04
N LYS A 187 1.33 26.20 -16.35
CA LYS A 187 0.27 27.03 -16.94
C LYS A 187 -1.12 26.43 -16.74
N ASN A 188 -1.23 25.11 -16.70
CA ASN A 188 -2.50 24.40 -16.68
C ASN A 188 -2.76 23.65 -15.35
N ARG A 189 -2.03 23.98 -14.28
CA ARG A 189 -2.18 23.34 -12.94
C ARG A 189 -3.63 23.34 -12.43
N TRP A 190 -4.38 24.41 -12.69
CA TRP A 190 -5.79 24.52 -12.29
C TRP A 190 -6.69 23.46 -12.93
N ILE A 191 -6.41 23.07 -14.18
CA ILE A 191 -7.15 22.00 -14.87
C ILE A 191 -6.90 20.66 -14.18
N VAL A 192 -5.63 20.38 -13.84
CA VAL A 192 -5.26 19.16 -13.10
C VAL A 192 -5.96 19.13 -11.74
N LEU A 193 -5.96 20.23 -10.99
CA LEU A 193 -6.66 20.32 -9.70
C LEU A 193 -8.17 20.08 -9.82
N LEU A 194 -8.81 20.60 -10.88
CA LEU A 194 -10.24 20.38 -11.12
C LEU A 194 -10.55 18.90 -11.41
N ILE A 195 -9.74 18.24 -12.25
CA ILE A 195 -9.87 16.81 -12.54
C ILE A 195 -9.69 15.99 -11.25
N VAL A 196 -8.65 16.30 -10.46
CA VAL A 196 -8.37 15.65 -9.17
C VAL A 196 -9.54 15.81 -8.21
N PHE A 197 -10.13 17.00 -8.12
CA PHE A 197 -11.29 17.24 -7.26
C PHE A 197 -12.50 16.39 -7.65
N LEU A 198 -12.74 16.22 -8.96
CA LEU A 198 -13.82 15.38 -9.48
C LEU A 198 -13.58 13.89 -9.13
N PHE A 199 -12.37 13.38 -9.36
CA PHE A 199 -12.02 12.01 -8.96
C PHE A 199 -12.05 11.81 -7.44
N LEU A 200 -11.69 12.83 -6.66
CA LEU A 200 -11.79 12.79 -5.20
C LEU A 200 -13.26 12.72 -4.76
N ALA A 201 -14.17 13.45 -5.38
CA ALA A 201 -15.60 13.36 -5.09
C ALA A 201 -16.14 11.94 -5.36
N ILE A 202 -15.75 11.34 -6.49
CA ILE A 202 -16.08 9.94 -6.82
C ILE A 202 -15.50 9.01 -5.74
N TYR A 203 -14.27 9.23 -5.31
CA TYR A 203 -13.62 8.43 -4.26
C TYR A 203 -14.39 8.48 -2.93
N LEU A 204 -14.79 9.68 -2.50
CA LEU A 204 -15.56 9.87 -1.27
C LEU A 204 -16.91 9.15 -1.34
N TYR A 205 -17.57 9.20 -2.50
CA TYR A 205 -18.82 8.49 -2.74
C TYR A 205 -18.65 6.96 -2.65
N LEU A 206 -17.69 6.39 -3.37
CA LEU A 206 -17.41 4.95 -3.35
C LEU A 206 -17.02 4.48 -1.95
N THR A 207 -16.25 5.28 -1.21
CA THR A 207 -15.82 4.96 0.16
C THR A 207 -17.01 4.98 1.13
N ALA A 208 -17.95 5.91 0.97
CA ALA A 208 -19.16 5.92 1.77
C ALA A 208 -20.02 4.66 1.57
N ILE A 209 -20.18 4.19 0.32
CA ILE A 209 -20.90 2.94 0.02
C ILE A 209 -20.15 1.75 0.64
N LYS A 210 -18.85 1.61 0.35
CA LYS A 210 -17.97 0.56 0.89
C LYS A 210 -18.12 0.39 2.40
N ILE A 211 -18.02 1.50 3.15
CA ILE A 211 -18.05 1.47 4.63
C ILE A 211 -19.45 1.14 5.14
N ARG A 212 -20.52 1.64 4.50
CA ARG A 212 -21.91 1.33 4.86
C ARG A 212 -22.25 -0.15 4.61
N SER A 213 -21.71 -0.75 3.55
CA SER A 213 -21.92 -2.17 3.26
C SER A 213 -21.20 -3.08 4.27
N TYR A 214 -20.11 -2.60 4.87
CA TYR A 214 -19.29 -3.39 5.80
C TYR A 214 -19.71 -3.27 7.28
N TYR A 215 -20.04 -2.07 7.76
CA TYR A 215 -20.40 -1.85 9.16
C TYR A 215 -21.90 -1.65 9.34
N ASN A 216 -22.49 -2.34 10.32
CA ASN A 216 -23.91 -2.17 10.67
C ASN A 216 -24.15 -1.00 11.65
N ASP A 217 -23.15 -0.60 12.44
CA ASP A 217 -23.29 0.47 13.44
C ASP A 217 -23.08 1.87 12.81
N LYS A 218 -24.13 2.70 12.86
CA LYS A 218 -24.14 4.07 12.33
C LYS A 218 -23.04 4.96 12.94
N LYS A 219 -22.74 4.84 14.24
CA LYS A 219 -21.69 5.65 14.89
C LYS A 219 -20.32 5.26 14.36
N ARG A 220 -20.07 3.96 14.24
CA ARG A 220 -18.83 3.41 13.70
C ARG A 220 -18.63 3.72 12.22
N ILE A 221 -19.68 3.66 11.40
CA ILE A 221 -19.66 4.06 9.99
C ILE A 221 -19.19 5.51 9.87
N LYS A 222 -19.80 6.43 10.64
CA LYS A 222 -19.46 7.85 10.59
C LYS A 222 -17.99 8.09 10.98
N ALA A 223 -17.56 7.51 12.11
CA ALA A 223 -16.20 7.68 12.61
C ALA A 223 -15.13 7.18 11.62
N ILE A 224 -15.31 5.99 11.05
CA ILE A 224 -14.34 5.40 10.12
C ILE A 224 -14.35 6.12 8.78
N ASN A 225 -15.51 6.49 8.26
CA ASN A 225 -15.61 7.25 7.01
C ASN A 225 -14.93 8.62 7.14
N ILE A 226 -15.13 9.33 8.26
CA ILE A 226 -14.46 10.60 8.51
C ILE A 226 -12.95 10.40 8.60
N ARG A 227 -12.48 9.45 9.41
CA ARG A 227 -11.05 9.17 9.58
C ARG A 227 -10.38 8.85 8.24
N ASP A 228 -10.91 7.89 7.49
CA ASP A 228 -10.27 7.40 6.26
C ASP A 228 -10.28 8.46 5.17
N ASN A 229 -11.36 9.24 5.04
CA ASN A 229 -11.44 10.31 4.05
C ASN A 229 -10.57 11.51 4.42
N ILE A 230 -10.58 11.97 5.67
CA ILE A 230 -9.75 13.11 6.09
C ILE A 230 -8.27 12.75 5.93
N THR A 231 -7.86 11.59 6.42
CA THR A 231 -6.45 11.18 6.33
C THR A 231 -6.02 11.06 4.86
N LEU A 232 -6.84 10.47 4.00
CA LEU A 232 -6.53 10.43 2.57
C LEU A 232 -6.48 11.81 1.91
N VAL A 233 -7.41 12.71 2.22
CA VAL A 233 -7.38 14.08 1.69
C VAL A 233 -6.11 14.80 2.13
N VAL A 234 -5.71 14.67 3.40
CA VAL A 234 -4.46 15.25 3.91
C VAL A 234 -3.25 14.68 3.17
N GLY A 235 -3.18 13.35 3.00
CA GLY A 235 -2.10 12.70 2.25
C GLY A 235 -2.01 13.19 0.80
N LEU A 236 -3.15 13.24 0.10
CA LEU A 236 -3.21 13.76 -1.27
C LEU A 236 -2.80 15.23 -1.34
N SER A 237 -3.31 16.09 -0.45
CA SER A 237 -2.95 17.50 -0.41
C SER A 237 -1.45 17.71 -0.26
N ILE A 238 -0.79 16.92 0.60
CA ILE A 238 0.67 16.98 0.73
C ILE A 238 1.34 16.62 -0.61
N ILE A 239 0.94 15.53 -1.27
CA ILE A 239 1.49 15.14 -2.58
C ILE A 239 1.31 16.25 -3.62
N TYR A 240 0.11 16.82 -3.72
CA TYR A 240 -0.20 17.84 -4.72
C TYR A 240 0.44 19.18 -4.45
N ILE A 241 0.64 19.58 -3.19
CA ILE A 241 1.41 20.79 -2.87
C ILE A 241 2.88 20.57 -3.22
N LEU A 242 3.45 19.44 -2.83
CA LEU A 242 4.86 19.16 -3.09
C LEU A 242 5.15 18.99 -4.58
N HIS A 243 4.30 18.28 -5.32
CA HIS A 243 4.51 18.08 -6.74
C HIS A 243 4.03 19.28 -7.56
N GLY A 244 2.78 19.70 -7.33
CA GLY A 244 2.10 20.74 -8.08
C GLY A 244 2.58 22.16 -7.83
N VAL A 245 3.19 22.47 -6.67
CA VAL A 245 3.67 23.81 -6.35
C VAL A 245 5.19 23.85 -6.27
N VAL A 246 5.79 23.00 -5.43
CA VAL A 246 7.24 23.02 -5.14
C VAL A 246 8.03 22.42 -6.30
N TYR A 247 7.78 21.17 -6.68
CA TYR A 247 8.58 20.50 -7.71
C TYR A 247 8.45 21.13 -9.10
N ILE A 248 7.24 21.41 -9.58
CA ILE A 248 7.08 22.06 -10.89
C ILE A 248 7.57 23.53 -10.85
N GLY A 249 7.64 24.17 -9.68
CA GLY A 249 8.11 25.56 -9.53
C GLY A 249 9.63 25.70 -9.40
N GLU A 250 10.25 24.78 -8.67
CA GLU A 250 11.65 24.90 -8.21
C GLU A 250 12.53 23.72 -8.68
N SER A 251 11.95 22.70 -9.34
CA SER A 251 12.62 21.44 -9.72
C SER A 251 13.24 20.69 -8.53
N THR A 252 12.82 21.00 -7.30
CA THR A 252 13.28 20.37 -6.07
C THR A 252 12.24 19.36 -5.59
N PHE A 253 12.66 18.10 -5.42
CA PHE A 253 11.76 17.02 -5.00
C PHE A 253 11.84 16.78 -3.50
N ASN A 254 10.72 16.96 -2.78
CA ASN A 254 10.67 16.79 -1.32
C ASN A 254 10.19 15.39 -0.91
N PHE A 255 11.15 14.47 -0.81
CA PHE A 255 10.98 13.08 -0.41
C PHE A 255 10.29 12.88 0.95
N PHE A 256 10.68 13.63 1.98
CA PHE A 256 10.14 13.45 3.33
C PHE A 256 8.65 13.76 3.35
N GLY A 257 8.24 14.79 2.61
CA GLY A 257 6.84 15.13 2.47
C GLY A 257 6.01 14.04 1.77
N ILE A 258 6.58 13.36 0.77
CA ILE A 258 5.92 12.21 0.12
C ILE A 258 5.79 11.00 1.07
N PHE A 259 6.86 10.68 1.82
CA PHE A 259 6.79 9.61 2.81
C PHE A 259 5.72 9.90 3.86
N LEU A 260 5.69 11.14 4.36
CA LEU A 260 4.67 11.60 5.30
C LEU A 260 3.26 11.47 4.69
N ALA A 261 3.07 11.87 3.43
CA ALA A 261 1.81 11.72 2.72
C ALA A 261 1.35 10.26 2.62
N CYS A 262 2.26 9.35 2.28
CA CYS A 262 1.97 7.92 2.22
C CYS A 262 1.52 7.34 3.57
N ALA A 263 2.07 7.83 4.69
CA ALA A 263 1.65 7.41 6.02
C ALA A 263 0.18 7.74 6.30
N PHE A 264 -0.34 8.85 5.74
CA PHE A 264 -1.76 9.20 5.86
C PHE A 264 -2.71 8.26 5.11
N PHE A 265 -2.22 7.41 4.20
CA PHE A 265 -3.04 6.37 3.55
C PHE A 265 -3.17 5.09 4.38
N LEU A 266 -2.37 4.93 5.45
CA LEU A 266 -2.39 3.75 6.31
C LEU A 266 -3.79 3.42 6.88
N PRO A 267 -4.57 4.36 7.42
CA PRO A 267 -5.90 4.05 7.97
C PRO A 267 -6.84 3.42 6.95
N THR A 268 -6.85 3.96 5.72
CA THR A 268 -7.64 3.47 4.60
C THR A 268 -7.24 2.05 4.21
N PHE A 269 -5.93 1.77 4.11
CA PHE A 269 -5.45 0.42 3.81
C PHE A 269 -5.80 -0.60 4.90
N LYS A 270 -5.76 -0.19 6.18
CA LYS A 270 -6.20 -1.04 7.29
C LYS A 270 -7.69 -1.38 7.19
N THR A 271 -8.55 -0.41 6.86
CA THR A 271 -9.98 -0.66 6.67
C THR A 271 -10.22 -1.62 5.51
N ASN A 272 -9.58 -1.39 4.37
CA ASN A 272 -9.70 -2.25 3.18
C ASN A 272 -9.26 -3.69 3.48
N GLN A 273 -8.18 -3.84 4.25
CA GLN A 273 -7.72 -5.14 4.68
C GLN A 273 -8.70 -5.86 5.62
N ALA A 274 -9.35 -5.14 6.55
CA ALA A 274 -10.37 -5.70 7.41
C ALA A 274 -11.58 -6.21 6.60
N ILE A 275 -12.03 -5.43 5.61
CA ILE A 275 -13.09 -5.81 4.66
C ILE A 275 -12.72 -7.11 3.95
N ARG A 276 -11.51 -7.16 3.37
CA ARG A 276 -11.00 -8.34 2.67
C ARG A 276 -10.95 -9.58 3.56
N SER A 277 -10.49 -9.43 4.80
CA SER A 277 -10.44 -10.54 5.75
C SER A 277 -11.83 -11.06 6.12
N ASN A 278 -12.80 -10.16 6.28
CA ASN A 278 -14.16 -10.56 6.62
C ASN A 278 -14.83 -11.28 5.45
N PHE A 279 -14.68 -10.77 4.23
CA PHE A 279 -15.22 -11.40 3.02
C PHE A 279 -14.81 -12.88 2.90
N TYR A 280 -13.52 -13.18 3.07
CA TYR A 280 -13.06 -14.57 3.03
C TYR A 280 -13.58 -15.40 4.21
N LYS A 281 -13.72 -14.80 5.40
CA LYS A 281 -14.23 -15.51 6.58
C LYS A 281 -15.70 -15.88 6.42
N THR A 282 -16.52 -14.95 5.94
CA THR A 282 -17.97 -15.13 5.78
C THR A 282 -18.29 -16.16 4.70
N ASN A 283 -17.60 -16.10 3.55
CA ASN A 283 -17.99 -16.91 2.39
C ASN A 283 -17.28 -18.28 2.31
N LYS A 284 -16.20 -18.51 3.06
CA LYS A 284 -15.53 -19.83 3.10
C LYS A 284 -16.41 -20.92 3.71
N ASN A 285 -17.26 -20.58 4.68
CA ASN A 285 -18.14 -21.54 5.35
C ASN A 285 -19.30 -22.01 4.46
N LYS A 286 -19.52 -21.38 3.30
CA LYS A 286 -20.59 -21.77 2.36
C LYS A 286 -20.18 -22.83 1.34
N HIS A 287 -18.87 -23.03 1.14
CA HIS A 287 -18.31 -24.01 0.19
C HIS A 287 -17.67 -25.22 0.91
N LYS A 288 -17.93 -25.40 2.22
CA LYS A 288 -17.66 -26.64 2.95
C LYS A 288 -18.96 -27.42 3.06
#